data_AF-H5XG48-F1
#
_entry.id   AF-H5XG48-F1
#
_cell.length_a   1.000
_cell.length_b   1.000
_cell.length_c   1.000
_cell.angle_alpha   90.00
_cell.angle_beta   90.00
_cell.angle_gamma   90.00
#
_symmetry.space_group_name_H-M   'P 1'
#
loop_
_entity.id
_entity.type
_entity.pdbx_description
1 polymer ?
#
loop_
_entity_poly.entity_id
_entity_poly.type
_entity_poly.pdbx_seq_one_letter_code
_entity_poly.pdbx_strand_id
1 'polypeptide(L)'
;MTQPTPPKKTALTLNLAIDNVKPTLAAFRKLPKEANNQLRERSKALAELVATRIKAAGLAEGKQAALVARTVKARRDRVPVVQAGGTKKLGRHQAPAYSLLFGSEFGMNQRTGWYAAARYQRSIGYQYHPHTGRQGAWFFPTAEAQQPMINREWNAAADEILRAFAGGA
;
A
#
# COMPACT_ATOMS: atom_id res chain seq x y z
N MET A 1 19.66 -7.43 -33.00
CA MET A 1 18.40 -6.76 -32.59
C MET A 1 18.05 -7.24 -31.18
N THR A 2 18.43 -6.50 -30.15
CA THR A 2 18.19 -6.87 -28.74
C THR A 2 16.80 -6.39 -28.35
N GLN A 3 15.90 -7.30 -27.95
CA GLN A 3 14.56 -6.90 -27.51
C GLN A 3 14.65 -6.00 -26.26
N PRO A 4 13.82 -4.94 -26.16
CA PRO A 4 13.79 -4.10 -24.96
C PRO A 4 13.32 -4.93 -23.77
N THR A 5 14.14 -4.96 -22.72
CA THR A 5 13.85 -5.64 -21.46
C THR A 5 12.54 -5.08 -20.88
N PRO A 6 11.59 -5.93 -20.44
CA PRO A 6 10.34 -5.44 -19.86
C PRO A 6 10.62 -4.57 -18.63
N PRO A 7 9.91 -3.43 -18.46
CA PRO A 7 10.15 -2.54 -17.34
C PRO A 7 9.90 -3.27 -16.02
N LYS A 8 10.88 -3.20 -15.10
CA LYS A 8 10.78 -3.74 -13.73
C LYS A 8 9.47 -3.23 -13.09
N LYS A 9 8.68 -4.11 -12.48
CA LYS A 9 7.40 -3.74 -11.85
C LYS A 9 7.64 -2.81 -10.65
N THR A 10 7.52 -1.50 -10.84
CA THR A 10 7.74 -0.47 -9.82
C THR A 10 6.44 -0.08 -9.09
N ALA A 11 5.67 -1.06 -8.62
CA ALA A 11 4.49 -0.79 -7.79
C ALA A 11 4.88 -0.90 -6.31
N LEU A 12 4.41 0.03 -5.48
CA LEU A 12 4.62 -0.06 -4.04
C LEU A 12 3.65 -1.10 -3.48
N THR A 13 4.20 -2.12 -2.84
CA THR A 13 3.43 -3.15 -2.14
C THR A 13 3.76 -3.02 -0.66
N LEU A 14 2.76 -2.68 0.14
CA LEU A 14 2.88 -2.61 1.59
C LEU A 14 2.33 -3.90 2.19
N ASN A 15 3.22 -4.64 2.87
CA ASN A 15 2.82 -5.70 3.77
C ASN A 15 2.54 -5.06 5.12
N LEU A 16 1.31 -5.17 5.58
CA LEU A 16 0.91 -4.60 6.87
C LEU A 16 1.60 -5.38 7.99
N ALA A 17 2.13 -4.68 9.00
CA ALA A 17 2.81 -5.37 10.09
C ALA A 17 1.77 -6.12 10.94
N ILE A 18 2.15 -7.30 11.42
CA ILE A 18 1.30 -8.15 12.23
C ILE A 18 2.15 -8.84 13.29
N ASP A 19 1.69 -8.74 14.54
CA ASP A 19 2.30 -9.43 15.66
C ASP A 19 2.15 -10.95 15.51
N ASN A 20 3.20 -11.72 15.84
CA ASN A 20 3.20 -13.19 15.79
C ASN A 20 2.97 -13.81 14.40
N VAL A 21 3.14 -13.06 13.31
CA VAL A 21 2.93 -13.58 11.94
C VAL A 21 3.77 -14.81 11.61
N LYS A 22 5.04 -14.85 12.05
CA LYS A 22 5.97 -15.95 11.73
C LYS A 22 5.54 -17.29 12.35
N PRO A 23 5.34 -17.41 13.68
CA PRO A 23 4.89 -18.67 14.28
C PRO A 23 3.53 -19.10 13.74
N THR A 24 2.59 -18.18 13.55
CA THR A 24 1.27 -18.49 12.99
C THR A 24 1.39 -19.07 11.58
N LEU A 25 2.16 -18.43 10.68
CA LEU A 25 2.37 -18.98 9.34
C LEU A 25 3.10 -20.32 9.33
N ALA A 26 3.94 -20.61 10.34
CA ALA A 26 4.56 -21.92 10.51
C ALA A 26 3.54 -22.99 10.91
N ALA A 27 2.59 -22.68 11.82
CA ALA A 27 1.49 -23.58 12.17
C ALA A 27 0.60 -23.89 10.95
N PHE A 28 0.26 -22.88 10.16
CA PHE A 28 -0.54 -23.04 8.93
C PHE A 28 0.13 -23.89 7.85
N ARG A 29 1.45 -24.11 7.89
CA ARG A 29 2.13 -25.04 6.95
C ARG A 29 1.79 -26.50 7.22
N LYS A 30 1.39 -26.83 8.46
CA LYS A 30 1.00 -28.19 8.86
C LYS A 30 -0.48 -28.49 8.60
N LEU A 31 -1.27 -27.45 8.29
CA LEU A 31 -2.69 -27.55 8.03
C LEU A 31 -3.00 -27.83 6.54
N PRO A 32 -4.21 -28.33 6.24
CA PRO A 32 -4.67 -28.51 4.86
C PRO A 32 -4.74 -27.18 4.08
N LYS A 33 -4.82 -27.28 2.75
CA LYS A 33 -4.81 -26.12 1.85
C LYS A 33 -6.02 -25.21 2.07
N GLU A 34 -7.13 -25.79 2.51
CA GLU A 34 -8.39 -25.16 2.85
C GLU A 34 -8.20 -24.11 3.95
N ALA A 35 -7.49 -24.44 5.02
CA ALA A 35 -7.16 -23.50 6.10
C ALA A 35 -6.34 -22.30 5.58
N ASN A 36 -5.34 -22.56 4.74
CA ASN A 36 -4.56 -21.50 4.11
C ASN A 36 -5.40 -20.64 3.15
N ASN A 37 -6.39 -21.21 2.47
CA ASN A 37 -7.31 -20.47 1.60
C ASN A 37 -8.24 -19.59 2.42
N GLN A 38 -8.79 -20.10 3.53
CA GLN A 38 -9.60 -19.29 4.45
C GLN A 38 -8.81 -18.10 5.00
N LEU A 39 -7.56 -18.32 5.44
CA LEU A 39 -6.70 -17.23 5.92
C LEU A 39 -6.43 -16.17 4.83
N ARG A 40 -6.24 -16.60 3.58
CA ARG A 40 -6.07 -15.69 2.44
C ARG A 40 -7.31 -14.87 2.15
N GLU A 41 -8.50 -15.46 2.22
CA GLU A 41 -9.75 -14.71 2.02
C GLU A 41 -9.98 -13.69 3.14
N ARG A 42 -9.79 -14.09 4.41
CA ARG A 42 -9.92 -13.17 5.55
C ARG A 42 -8.90 -12.04 5.48
N SER A 43 -7.65 -12.34 5.13
CA SER A 43 -6.60 -11.34 4.94
C SER A 43 -6.90 -10.38 3.79
N LYS A 44 -7.47 -10.90 2.70
CA LYS A 44 -7.89 -10.09 1.56
C LYS A 44 -9.02 -9.13 1.94
N ALA A 45 -10.04 -9.60 2.67
CA ALA A 45 -11.13 -8.75 3.15
C ALA A 45 -10.63 -7.61 4.04
N LEU A 46 -9.69 -7.90 4.96
CA LEU A 46 -9.02 -6.87 5.76
C LEU A 46 -8.25 -5.87 4.89
N ALA A 47 -7.48 -6.36 3.91
CA ALA A 47 -6.75 -5.51 2.98
C ALA A 47 -7.69 -4.64 2.12
N GLU A 48 -8.89 -5.10 1.76
CA GLU A 48 -9.90 -4.32 1.02
C GLU A 48 -10.47 -3.18 1.86
N LEU A 49 -10.72 -3.43 3.15
CA LEU A 49 -11.15 -2.40 4.09
C LEU A 49 -10.06 -1.32 4.25
N VAL A 50 -8.81 -1.72 4.46
CA VAL A 50 -7.68 -0.79 4.58
C VAL A 50 -7.46 -0.04 3.26
N ALA A 51 -7.53 -0.71 2.12
CA ALA A 51 -7.42 -0.09 0.80
C ALA A 51 -8.51 0.96 0.58
N THR A 52 -9.73 0.73 1.08
CA THR A 52 -10.84 1.69 1.00
C THR A 52 -10.55 2.94 1.83
N ARG A 53 -10.03 2.78 3.06
CA ARG A 53 -9.62 3.90 3.91
C ARG A 53 -8.49 4.71 3.29
N ILE A 54 -7.47 4.04 2.77
CA ILE A 54 -6.35 4.68 2.05
C ILE A 54 -6.84 5.43 0.82
N LYS A 55 -7.77 4.86 0.04
CA LYS A 55 -8.39 5.54 -1.09
C LYS A 55 -9.10 6.82 -0.67
N ALA A 56 -9.90 6.76 0.38
CA ALA A 56 -10.62 7.92 0.89
C ALA A 56 -9.65 9.03 1.33
N ALA A 57 -8.58 8.67 2.05
CA ALA A 57 -7.52 9.62 2.43
C ALA A 57 -6.87 10.28 1.21
N GLY A 58 -6.45 9.49 0.21
CA GLY A 58 -5.82 10.04 -0.99
C GLY A 58 -6.75 10.90 -1.85
N LEU A 59 -8.05 10.63 -1.84
CA LEU A 59 -9.05 11.47 -2.50
C LEU A 59 -9.22 12.82 -1.79
N ALA A 60 -9.05 12.87 -0.47
CA ALA A 60 -9.17 14.08 0.34
C ALA A 60 -7.89 14.94 0.34
N GLU A 61 -6.71 14.33 0.15
CA GLU A 61 -5.42 15.00 0.25
C GLU A 61 -5.17 16.04 -0.87
N GLY A 62 -5.46 15.69 -2.12
CA GLY A 62 -5.23 16.60 -3.24
C GLY A 62 -5.29 15.95 -4.62
N LYS A 63 -5.20 16.76 -5.69
CA LYS A 63 -5.43 16.30 -7.07
C LYS A 63 -4.49 15.15 -7.50
N GLN A 64 -3.21 15.21 -7.11
CA GLN A 64 -2.24 14.16 -7.47
C GLN A 64 -2.46 12.88 -6.66
N ALA A 65 -2.67 13.01 -5.35
CA ALA A 65 -3.02 11.89 -4.47
C ALA A 65 -4.32 11.20 -4.94
N ALA A 66 -5.33 11.98 -5.35
CA ALA A 66 -6.60 11.45 -5.85
C ALA A 66 -6.45 10.63 -7.15
N LEU A 67 -5.50 10.99 -8.02
CA LEU A 67 -5.18 10.19 -9.22
C LEU A 67 -4.55 8.85 -8.82
N VAL A 68 -3.63 8.87 -7.85
CA VAL A 68 -2.93 7.69 -7.35
C VAL A 68 -3.86 6.79 -6.53
N ALA A 69 -4.77 7.35 -5.75
CA ALA A 69 -5.76 6.62 -4.94
C ALA A 69 -6.55 5.62 -5.79
N ARG A 70 -6.86 5.96 -7.04
CA ARG A 70 -7.54 5.07 -8.00
C ARG A 70 -6.76 3.79 -8.34
N THR A 71 -5.44 3.78 -8.10
CA THR A 71 -4.57 2.61 -8.32
C THR A 71 -4.43 1.72 -7.09
N VAL A 72 -4.89 2.18 -5.92
CA VAL A 72 -4.83 1.44 -4.67
C VAL A 72 -5.70 0.19 -4.78
N LYS A 73 -5.16 -0.96 -4.42
CA LYS A 73 -5.89 -2.24 -4.44
C LYS A 73 -5.34 -3.21 -3.41
N ALA A 74 -6.24 -4.04 -2.88
CA ALA A 74 -5.87 -5.18 -2.07
C ALA A 74 -5.24 -6.28 -2.93
N ARG A 75 -4.33 -7.04 -2.34
CA ARG A 75 -3.78 -8.27 -2.91
C ARG A 75 -4.13 -9.43 -1.99
N ARG A 76 -4.44 -10.57 -2.62
CA ARG A 76 -4.72 -11.81 -1.91
C ARG A 76 -3.40 -12.45 -1.48
N ASP A 77 -3.19 -12.53 -0.18
CA ASP A 77 -2.08 -13.24 0.46
C ASP A 77 -2.51 -13.71 1.86
N ARG A 78 -1.69 -14.50 2.55
CA ARG A 78 -1.94 -14.96 3.93
C ARG A 78 -1.79 -13.86 4.98
N VAL A 79 -1.28 -12.70 4.56
CA VAL A 79 -1.21 -11.47 5.33
C VAL A 79 -1.95 -10.37 4.54
N PRO A 80 -2.53 -9.35 5.20
CA PRO A 80 -3.15 -8.25 4.50
C PRO A 80 -2.11 -7.44 3.71
N VAL A 81 -2.32 -7.34 2.39
CA VAL A 81 -1.40 -6.63 1.49
C VAL A 81 -2.15 -5.59 0.68
N VAL A 82 -1.66 -4.35 0.72
CA VAL A 82 -2.18 -3.24 -0.08
C VAL A 82 -1.11 -2.78 -1.08
N GLN A 83 -1.51 -2.63 -2.33
CA GLN A 83 -0.64 -2.16 -3.41
C GLN A 83 -1.14 -0.84 -3.97
N ALA A 84 -0.24 0.10 -4.25
CA ALA A 84 -0.54 1.38 -4.89
C ALA A 84 0.51 1.79 -5.92
N GLY A 85 0.12 2.65 -6.85
CA GLY A 85 0.98 3.19 -7.89
C GLY A 85 1.23 2.20 -9.03
N GLY A 86 2.50 2.06 -9.41
CA GLY A 86 2.93 1.23 -10.54
C GLY A 86 3.32 2.04 -11.78
N THR A 87 3.50 1.33 -12.89
CA THR A 87 3.96 1.91 -14.17
C THR A 87 2.84 2.55 -14.99
N LYS A 88 1.58 2.43 -14.54
CA LYS A 88 0.42 3.04 -15.19
C LYS A 88 0.64 4.55 -15.27
N LYS A 89 0.41 5.11 -16.45
CA LYS A 89 0.54 6.54 -16.73
C LYS A 89 -0.75 7.24 -16.28
N LEU A 90 -0.62 8.33 -15.53
CA LEU A 90 -1.73 9.05 -14.90
C LEU A 90 -1.64 10.55 -15.17
N GLY A 91 -2.80 11.20 -15.20
CA GLY A 91 -2.94 12.65 -15.39
C GLY A 91 -2.61 13.12 -16.81
N ARG A 92 -2.68 14.45 -17.01
CA ARG A 92 -2.46 15.10 -18.31
C ARG A 92 -1.05 14.85 -18.87
N HIS A 93 -0.06 14.79 -18.00
CA HIS A 93 1.35 14.61 -18.37
C HIS A 93 1.81 13.15 -18.43
N GLN A 94 0.89 12.18 -18.30
CA GLN A 94 1.20 10.76 -18.36
C GLN A 94 2.35 10.38 -17.40
N ALA A 95 2.36 10.97 -16.20
CA ALA A 95 3.37 10.64 -15.21
C ALA A 95 3.13 9.22 -14.68
N PRO A 96 4.17 8.41 -14.44
CA PRO A 96 3.97 7.07 -13.91
C PRO A 96 3.41 7.14 -12.48
N ALA A 97 2.46 6.26 -12.16
CA ALA A 97 1.73 6.29 -10.90
C ALA A 97 2.63 6.18 -9.66
N TYR A 98 3.73 5.44 -9.75
CA TYR A 98 4.70 5.33 -8.65
C TYR A 98 5.37 6.69 -8.34
N SER A 99 5.70 7.50 -9.35
CA SER A 99 6.34 8.80 -9.12
C SER A 99 5.35 9.79 -8.51
N LEU A 100 4.11 9.75 -8.97
CA LEU A 100 3.03 10.56 -8.38
C LEU A 100 2.74 10.13 -6.93
N LEU A 101 2.79 8.83 -6.64
CA LEU A 101 2.63 8.31 -5.28
C LEU A 101 3.67 8.93 -4.35
N PHE A 102 4.97 8.78 -4.66
CA PHE A 102 6.02 9.33 -3.81
C PHE A 102 5.97 10.85 -3.68
N GLY A 103 5.70 11.57 -4.78
CA GLY A 103 5.58 13.03 -4.75
C GLY A 103 4.39 13.51 -3.91
N SER A 104 3.24 12.84 -4.02
CA SER A 104 2.04 13.19 -3.23
C SER A 104 2.08 12.70 -1.79
N GLU A 105 2.92 11.71 -1.49
CA GLU A 105 3.03 11.14 -0.14
C GLU A 105 4.05 11.88 0.71
N PHE A 106 5.22 12.21 0.15
CA PHE A 106 6.32 12.80 0.92
C PHE A 106 6.58 14.26 0.57
N GLY A 107 5.84 14.81 -0.39
CA GLY A 107 6.08 16.15 -0.90
C GLY A 107 7.39 16.28 -1.67
N MET A 108 7.74 17.50 -2.03
CA MET A 108 9.01 17.83 -2.69
C MET A 108 9.93 18.62 -1.75
N ASN A 109 11.22 18.27 -1.75
CA ASN A 109 12.23 19.03 -1.01
C ASN A 109 12.53 20.35 -1.73
N GLN A 110 12.43 21.48 -1.04
CA GLN A 110 12.77 22.81 -1.57
C GLN A 110 14.25 22.96 -1.95
N ARG A 111 15.13 22.05 -1.52
CA ARG A 111 16.59 22.27 -1.57
C ARG A 111 17.32 21.69 -2.79
N THR A 112 16.71 20.84 -3.62
CA THR A 112 17.47 20.16 -4.70
C THR A 112 16.63 19.89 -5.96
N GLY A 113 17.19 20.22 -7.13
CA GLY A 113 16.59 20.00 -8.45
C GLY A 113 16.52 21.28 -9.29
N TRP A 114 16.38 21.16 -10.61
CA TRP A 114 16.30 22.34 -11.51
C TRP A 114 15.13 23.28 -11.18
N TYR A 115 14.09 22.76 -10.53
CA TYR A 115 12.88 23.47 -10.11
C TYR A 115 12.98 24.17 -8.73
N ALA A 116 14.07 23.96 -7.98
CA ALA A 116 14.31 24.64 -6.70
C ALA A 116 14.72 26.12 -6.84
N ALA A 117 15.04 26.57 -8.06
CA ALA A 117 15.40 27.96 -8.30
C ALA A 117 14.18 28.89 -8.22
N ALA A 118 14.36 30.11 -7.67
CA ALA A 118 13.30 31.11 -7.49
C ALA A 118 12.49 31.42 -8.77
N ARG A 119 13.10 31.32 -9.96
CA ARG A 119 12.39 31.49 -11.24
C ARG A 119 11.31 30.44 -11.52
N TYR A 120 11.34 29.30 -10.81
CA TYR A 120 10.38 28.21 -10.92
C TYR A 120 9.38 28.18 -9.75
N GLN A 121 9.29 29.26 -8.94
CA GLN A 121 8.29 29.42 -7.87
C GLN A 121 6.84 29.31 -8.35
N ARG A 122 6.59 29.65 -9.62
CA ARG A 122 5.30 29.51 -10.29
C ARG A 122 5.23 28.28 -11.21
N SER A 123 6.26 27.44 -11.21
CA SER A 123 6.33 26.25 -12.06
C SER A 123 5.51 25.09 -11.48
N ILE A 124 5.17 24.16 -12.36
CA ILE A 124 4.53 22.87 -12.07
C ILE A 124 5.25 22.05 -10.97
N GLY A 125 6.50 22.39 -10.59
CA GLY A 125 7.20 21.82 -9.44
C GLY A 125 6.55 22.10 -8.08
N TYR A 126 5.66 23.09 -7.96
CA TYR A 126 4.83 23.35 -6.78
C TYR A 126 3.58 22.46 -6.69
N GLN A 127 3.44 21.46 -7.57
CA GLN A 127 2.29 20.53 -7.57
C GLN A 127 2.21 19.61 -6.34
N TYR A 128 3.24 19.59 -5.50
CA TYR A 128 3.30 18.81 -4.26
C TYR A 128 3.57 19.75 -3.08
N HIS A 129 3.05 19.39 -1.91
CA HIS A 129 3.33 20.10 -0.67
C HIS A 129 4.83 20.04 -0.33
N PRO A 130 5.34 20.98 0.50
CA PRO A 130 6.69 20.88 1.02
C PRO A 130 6.93 19.54 1.72
N HIS A 131 8.13 18.99 1.57
CA HIS A 131 8.51 17.76 2.23
C HIS A 131 8.50 17.92 3.76
N THR A 132 7.66 17.15 4.45
CA THR A 132 7.41 17.23 5.90
C THR A 132 8.30 16.29 6.74
N GLY A 133 9.33 15.69 6.13
CA GLY A 133 10.25 14.79 6.81
C GLY A 133 9.96 13.34 6.49
N ARG A 134 10.03 12.44 7.50
CA ARG A 134 9.79 11.00 7.29
C ARG A 134 8.31 10.61 7.34
N GLN A 135 7.44 11.54 7.71
CA GLN A 135 6.00 11.29 7.81
C GLN A 135 5.37 11.46 6.42
N GLY A 136 4.68 10.43 5.96
CA GLY A 136 3.85 10.50 4.75
C GLY A 136 2.61 11.36 4.98
N ALA A 137 1.92 11.74 3.90
CA ALA A 137 0.75 12.60 3.97
C ALA A 137 -0.56 11.79 4.11
N TRP A 138 -0.73 10.72 3.33
CA TRP A 138 -2.04 10.06 3.23
C TRP A 138 -1.98 8.53 3.16
N PHE A 139 -1.01 7.93 2.48
CA PHE A 139 -0.95 6.48 2.27
C PHE A 139 -0.42 5.74 3.49
N PHE A 140 0.80 6.05 3.93
CA PHE A 140 1.47 5.39 5.06
C PHE A 140 0.80 5.74 6.40
N PRO A 141 0.50 7.01 6.73
CA PRO A 141 -0.16 7.33 8.00
C PRO A 141 -1.51 6.64 8.14
N THR A 142 -2.29 6.57 7.05
CA THR A 142 -3.58 5.88 7.08
C THR A 142 -3.40 4.39 7.31
N ALA A 143 -2.42 3.76 6.65
CA ALA A 143 -2.11 2.35 6.84
C ALA A 143 -1.63 2.06 8.28
N GLU A 144 -0.77 2.90 8.83
CA GLU A 144 -0.26 2.80 10.21
C GLU A 144 -1.37 2.98 11.24
N ALA A 145 -2.30 3.91 11.03
CA ALA A 145 -3.46 4.09 11.89
C ALA A 145 -4.38 2.84 11.94
N GLN A 146 -4.29 1.96 10.93
CA GLN A 146 -5.05 0.70 10.92
C GLN A 146 -4.36 -0.46 11.64
N GLN A 147 -3.09 -0.31 12.04
CA GLN A 147 -2.29 -1.39 12.64
C GLN A 147 -2.99 -2.11 13.79
N PRO A 148 -3.59 -1.42 14.80
CA PRO A 148 -4.21 -2.13 15.93
C PRO A 148 -5.40 -3.00 15.49
N MET A 149 -6.19 -2.52 14.53
CA MET A 149 -7.32 -3.27 13.99
C MET A 149 -6.83 -4.46 13.17
N ILE A 150 -5.84 -4.27 12.29
CA ILE A 150 -5.25 -5.35 11.49
C ILE A 150 -4.72 -6.46 12.41
N ASN A 151 -3.96 -6.11 13.44
CA ASN A 151 -3.40 -7.08 14.38
C ASN A 151 -4.50 -7.87 15.10
N ARG A 152 -5.52 -7.19 15.60
CA ARG A 152 -6.64 -7.85 16.29
C ARG A 152 -7.41 -8.79 15.36
N GLU A 153 -7.89 -8.28 14.23
CA GLU A 153 -8.78 -9.03 13.35
C GLU A 153 -8.05 -10.19 12.64
N TRP A 154 -6.78 -9.99 12.25
CA TRP A 154 -6.01 -11.04 11.61
C TRP A 154 -5.67 -12.16 12.58
N ASN A 155 -5.23 -11.83 13.81
CA ASN A 155 -4.94 -12.85 14.83
C ASN A 155 -6.21 -13.60 15.23
N ALA A 156 -7.33 -12.90 15.44
CA ALA A 156 -8.62 -13.54 15.73
C ALA A 156 -9.03 -14.52 14.62
N ALA A 157 -8.89 -14.13 13.35
CA ALA A 157 -9.18 -15.01 12.22
C ALA A 157 -8.23 -16.21 12.14
N ALA A 158 -6.93 -16.00 12.41
CA ALA A 158 -5.96 -17.08 12.43
C ALA A 158 -6.25 -18.10 13.54
N ASP A 159 -6.58 -17.63 14.74
CA ASP A 159 -6.91 -18.46 15.90
C ASP A 159 -8.24 -19.22 15.72
N GLU A 160 -9.24 -18.59 15.09
CA GLU A 160 -10.50 -19.23 14.70
C GLU A 160 -10.24 -20.39 13.74
N ILE A 161 -9.48 -20.16 12.68
CA ILE A 161 -9.14 -21.18 11.69
C ILE A 161 -8.29 -22.29 12.32
N LEU A 162 -7.28 -21.95 13.12
CA LEU A 162 -6.45 -22.94 13.81
C LEU A 162 -7.31 -23.84 14.70
N ARG A 163 -8.23 -23.28 15.48
CA ARG A 163 -9.15 -24.07 16.33
C ARG A 163 -10.08 -24.95 15.51
N ALA A 164 -10.65 -24.44 14.43
CA ALA A 164 -11.56 -25.21 13.57
C ALA A 164 -10.88 -26.45 12.95
N PHE A 165 -9.61 -26.31 12.55
CA PHE A 165 -8.86 -27.41 11.92
C PHE A 165 -8.08 -28.27 12.91
N ALA A 166 -7.75 -27.77 14.11
CA ALA A 166 -7.10 -28.55 15.17
C ALA A 166 -8.10 -29.34 16.04
N GLY A 167 -9.33 -28.85 16.21
CA GLY A 167 -10.39 -29.53 16.96
C GLY A 167 -11.18 -30.57 16.15
N GLY A 168 -10.88 -30.72 14.85
CA GLY A 168 -11.48 -31.72 13.97
C GLY A 168 -10.53 -32.86 13.60
N ALA A 169 -9.39 -32.99 14.30
CA ALA A 169 -8.40 -34.06 14.14
C ALA A 169 -8.48 -35.05 15.30
#